data_AF-A0A3M0XKY6-F1
#
_entry.id   AF-A0A3M0XKY6-F1
#
_cell.length_a   1.000
_cell.length_b   1.000
_cell.length_c   1.000
_cell.angle_alpha   90.00
_cell.angle_beta   90.00
_cell.angle_gamma   90.00
#
_symmetry.space_group_name_H-M   'P 1'
#
loop_
_entity.id
_entity.type
_entity.pdbx_description
1 polymer ?
#
loop_
_entity_poly.entity_id
_entity_poly.type
_entity_poly.pdbx_seq_one_letter_code
_entity_poly.pdbx_strand_id
1 'polypeptide(L)'
;MVALAVFVGTAALLGWIHRADLFPPAPTTAARDDPVARCLAARSADIARMQADGVIDADRAALFRSRAAALCQAQAGEADSEDEGPSHPNPE
;
A
#
# COMPACT_ATOMS: atom_id res chain seq x y z
N MET A 1 -34.55 -17.45 11.28
CA MET A 1 -34.40 -17.00 9.87
C MET A 1 -33.62 -15.70 9.76
N VAL A 2 -33.98 -14.64 10.52
CA VAL A 2 -33.25 -13.35 10.51
C VAL A 2 -31.75 -13.49 10.80
N ALA A 3 -31.37 -14.23 11.85
CA ALA A 3 -29.95 -14.46 12.18
C ALA A 3 -29.17 -15.13 11.03
N LEU A 4 -29.81 -16.06 10.31
CA LEU A 4 -29.21 -16.74 9.17
C LEU A 4 -29.00 -15.76 8.00
N ALA A 5 -29.99 -14.89 7.74
CA ALA A 5 -29.90 -13.86 6.71
C ALA A 5 -28.80 -12.85 7.00
N VAL A 6 -28.65 -12.43 8.26
CA VAL A 6 -27.56 -11.53 8.67
C VAL A 6 -26.20 -12.21 8.50
N PHE A 7 -26.07 -13.46 8.93
CA PHE A 7 -24.82 -14.22 8.78
C PHE A 7 -24.41 -14.40 7.31
N VAL A 8 -25.36 -14.75 6.43
CA VAL A 8 -25.10 -14.89 4.99
C VAL A 8 -24.74 -13.53 4.38
N GLY A 9 -25.44 -12.46 4.77
CA GLY A 9 -25.15 -11.10 4.31
C GLY A 9 -23.74 -10.63 4.69
N THR A 10 -23.33 -10.85 5.95
CA THR A 10 -21.98 -10.49 6.40
C THR A 10 -20.92 -11.34 5.71
N ALA A 11 -21.11 -12.65 5.59
CA ALA A 11 -20.18 -13.53 4.88
C ALA A 11 -20.02 -13.15 3.41
N ALA A 12 -21.12 -12.81 2.72
CA ALA A 12 -21.09 -12.35 1.33
C ALA A 12 -20.35 -11.01 1.18
N LEU A 13 -20.61 -10.06 2.08
CA LEU A 13 -19.93 -8.75 2.08
C LEU A 13 -18.42 -8.90 2.33
N LEU A 14 -18.03 -9.73 3.31
CA LEU A 14 -16.63 -10.02 3.60
C LEU A 14 -15.96 -10.71 2.41
N GLY A 15 -16.62 -11.71 1.83
CA GLY A 15 -16.11 -12.41 0.64
C GLY A 15 -15.94 -11.48 -0.56
N TRP A 16 -16.81 -10.48 -0.71
CA TRP A 16 -16.68 -9.47 -1.76
C TRP A 16 -15.49 -8.54 -1.54
N ILE A 17 -15.32 -8.02 -0.31
CA ILE A 17 -14.21 -7.13 0.05
C ILE A 17 -12.87 -7.86 -0.04
N HIS A 18 -12.80 -9.10 0.44
CA HIS A 18 -11.58 -9.92 0.47
C HIS A 18 -11.47 -10.86 -0.74
N ARG A 19 -12.21 -10.63 -1.83
CA ARG A 19 -12.17 -11.55 -2.99
C ARG A 19 -10.75 -11.71 -3.55
N ALA A 20 -9.94 -10.65 -3.49
CA ALA A 20 -8.56 -10.68 -3.97
C ALA A 20 -7.64 -11.50 -3.06
N ASP A 21 -7.92 -11.55 -1.76
CA ASP A 21 -7.17 -12.36 -0.79
C ASP A 21 -7.60 -13.84 -0.85
N LEU A 22 -8.89 -14.10 -1.12
CA LEU A 22 -9.45 -15.45 -1.27
C LEU A 22 -9.09 -16.11 -2.60
N PHE A 23 -8.95 -15.29 -3.66
CA PHE A 23 -8.56 -15.72 -5.00
C PHE A 23 -7.32 -14.95 -5.46
N PRO A 24 -6.16 -15.15 -4.81
CA PRO A 24 -4.95 -14.47 -5.21
C PRO A 24 -4.57 -14.95 -6.62
N PRO A 25 -4.29 -14.03 -7.56
CA PRO A 25 -3.77 -14.41 -8.86
C PRO A 25 -2.46 -15.18 -8.66
N ALA A 26 -2.19 -16.16 -9.54
CA ALA A 26 -0.93 -16.88 -9.56
C ALA A 26 0.23 -15.86 -9.50
N PRO A 27 1.31 -16.13 -8.74
CA PRO A 27 2.38 -15.17 -8.51
C PRO A 27 3.06 -14.85 -9.85
N THR A 28 2.57 -13.79 -10.50
CA THR A 28 3.28 -13.14 -11.59
C THR A 28 4.49 -12.47 -10.95
N THR A 29 5.66 -12.76 -11.51
CA THR A 29 6.95 -12.24 -11.07
C THR A 29 7.05 -10.76 -11.45
N ALA A 30 6.18 -9.91 -10.92
CA ALA A 30 6.11 -8.47 -11.18
C ALA A 30 6.73 -7.65 -10.03
N ALA A 31 7.57 -8.25 -9.20
CA ALA A 31 8.04 -7.64 -7.95
C ALA A 31 9.47 -7.09 -8.00
N ARG A 32 10.19 -7.16 -9.14
CA ARG A 32 11.62 -6.80 -9.14
C ARG A 32 11.91 -5.31 -9.36
N ASP A 33 11.02 -4.57 -10.01
CA ASP A 33 11.29 -3.17 -10.39
C ASP A 33 10.16 -2.18 -10.09
N ASP A 34 9.26 -2.48 -9.15
CA ASP A 34 8.29 -1.48 -8.69
C ASP A 34 8.98 -0.50 -7.71
N PRO A 35 9.15 0.80 -8.08
CA PRO A 35 9.77 1.80 -7.23
C PRO A 35 8.99 2.01 -5.92
N VAL A 36 7.65 1.86 -5.95
CA VAL A 36 6.79 1.93 -4.76
C VAL A 36 7.07 0.77 -3.83
N ALA A 37 7.18 -0.45 -4.38
CA ALA A 37 7.47 -1.64 -3.58
C ALA A 37 8.84 -1.56 -2.89
N ARG A 38 9.85 -1.03 -3.59
CA ARG A 38 11.19 -0.81 -3.03
C ARG A 38 11.18 0.24 -1.91
N CYS A 39 10.47 1.36 -2.12
CA CYS A 39 10.28 2.40 -1.11
C CYS A 39 9.58 1.83 0.14
N LEU A 40 8.50 1.08 -0.06
CA LEU A 40 7.74 0.49 1.04
C LEU A 40 8.54 -0.57 1.81
N ALA A 41 9.33 -1.39 1.11
CA ALA A 41 10.19 -2.39 1.75
C ALA A 41 11.24 -1.74 2.67
N ALA A 42 11.89 -0.67 2.20
CA ALA A 42 12.86 0.06 3.01
C ALA A 42 12.22 0.69 4.26
N ARG A 43 11.05 1.32 4.11
CA ARG A 43 10.34 1.97 5.23
C ARG A 43 9.74 0.99 6.22
N SER A 44 9.20 -0.13 5.73
CA SER A 44 8.60 -1.16 6.59
C SER A 44 9.65 -1.90 7.42
N ALA A 45 10.87 -2.08 6.91
CA ALA A 45 11.99 -2.65 7.67
C ALA A 45 12.37 -1.78 8.87
N ASP A 46 12.43 -0.46 8.70
CA ASP A 46 12.72 0.48 9.79
C ASP A 46 11.61 0.48 10.86
N ILE A 47 10.34 0.46 10.42
CA ILE A 47 9.19 0.35 11.32
C ILE A 47 9.19 -0.97 12.10
N ALA A 48 9.53 -2.08 11.43
CA ALA A 48 9.64 -3.39 12.08
C ALA A 48 10.75 -3.41 13.13
N ARG A 49 11.88 -2.74 12.85
CA ARG A 49 12.95 -2.57 13.83
C ARG A 49 12.51 -1.73 15.03
N MET A 50 11.85 -0.60 14.81
CA MET A 50 11.30 0.22 15.90
C MET A 50 10.29 -0.57 16.76
N GLN A 51 9.51 -1.46 16.16
CA GLN A 51 8.59 -2.34 16.88
C GLN A 51 9.35 -3.40 17.69
N ALA A 52 10.39 -4.01 17.11
CA ALA A 52 11.22 -5.00 17.79
C ALA A 52 12.02 -4.39 18.96
N ASP A 53 12.47 -3.15 18.79
CA ASP A 53 13.18 -2.37 19.81
C ASP A 53 12.22 -1.81 20.89
N GLY A 54 10.91 -2.03 20.75
CA GLY A 54 9.88 -1.60 21.71
C GLY A 54 9.62 -0.09 21.73
N VAL A 55 10.12 0.65 20.73
CA VAL A 55 9.92 2.11 20.60
C VAL A 55 8.47 2.41 20.24
N ILE A 56 7.81 1.51 19.51
CA ILE A 56 6.42 1.63 19.07
C ILE A 56 5.65 0.31 19.30
N ASP A 57 4.36 0.43 19.60
CA ASP A 57 3.45 -0.71 19.69
C ASP A 57 2.97 -1.19 18.30
N ALA A 58 2.24 -2.31 18.27
CA ALA A 58 1.75 -2.90 17.03
C ALA A 58 0.75 -2.00 16.29
N ASP A 59 -0.08 -1.24 17.01
CA ASP A 59 -1.07 -0.35 16.44
C ASP A 59 -0.42 0.85 15.74
N ARG A 60 0.60 1.44 16.37
CA ARG A 60 1.44 2.50 15.78
C ARG A 60 2.23 1.98 14.60
N ALA A 61 2.77 0.77 14.68
CA ALA A 61 3.47 0.15 13.56
C ALA A 61 2.55 0.01 12.34
N ALA A 62 1.29 -0.38 12.54
CA ALA A 62 0.29 -0.46 11.46
C ALA A 62 -0.02 0.93 10.85
N LEU A 63 -0.18 1.96 11.68
CA LEU A 63 -0.39 3.34 11.21
C LEU A 63 0.81 3.91 10.44
N PHE A 64 2.04 3.60 10.87
CA PHE A 64 3.23 4.04 10.14
C PHE A 64 3.37 3.33 8.80
N ARG A 65 3.04 2.04 8.71
CA ARG A 65 3.05 1.31 7.44
C ARG A 65 2.04 1.86 6.44
N SER A 66 0.82 2.22 6.89
CA SER A 66 -0.19 2.79 6.00
C SER A 66 0.22 4.17 5.47
N ARG A 67 0.82 5.02 6.32
CA ARG A 67 1.37 6.32 5.88
C ARG A 67 2.56 6.16 4.95
N ALA A 68 3.44 5.21 5.22
CA ALA A 68 4.57 4.90 4.34
C ALA A 68 4.10 4.48 2.95
N ALA A 69 3.04 3.66 2.86
CA ALA A 69 2.45 3.28 1.58
C ALA A 69 1.91 4.50 0.81
N ALA A 70 1.15 5.38 1.48
CA ALA A 70 0.65 6.61 0.86
C ALA A 70 1.77 7.55 0.38
N LEU A 71 2.85 7.69 1.15
CA LEU A 71 4.02 8.49 0.78
C LEU A 71 4.77 7.91 -0.43
N CYS A 72 4.95 6.58 -0.48
CA CYS A 72 5.61 5.93 -1.60
C CYS A 72 4.76 6.01 -2.89
N GLN A 73 3.43 5.95 -2.77
CA GLN A 73 2.53 6.16 -3.91
C GLN A 73 2.58 7.59 -4.45
N ALA A 74 2.61 8.59 -3.57
CA ALA A 74 2.74 9.99 -3.98
C ALA A 74 4.05 10.26 -4.74
N GLN A 75 5.17 9.72 -4.24
CA GLN A 75 6.47 9.87 -4.90
C GLN A 75 6.56 9.20 -6.27
N ALA A 76 5.86 8.07 -6.46
CA ALA A 76 5.79 7.45 -7.78
C ALA A 76 4.95 8.27 -8.78
N GLY A 77 3.94 9.01 -8.31
CA GLY A 77 3.17 9.93 -9.16
C GLY A 77 3.96 11.17 -9.60
N GLU A 78 4.85 11.69 -8.75
CA GLU A 78 5.78 12.77 -9.11
C GLU A 78 6.86 12.30 -10.10
N ALA A 79 7.36 11.06 -9.98
CA ALA A 79 8.34 10.51 -10.91
C ALA A 79 7.82 10.31 -12.34
N ASP A 80 6.49 10.18 -12.53
CA ASP A 80 5.82 10.18 -13.83
C ASP A 80 5.66 11.60 -14.41
N SER A 81 5.82 12.65 -13.58
CA SER A 81 5.63 14.06 -13.95
C SER A 81 6.92 14.77 -14.40
N GLU A 82 8.09 14.14 -14.25
CA GLU A 82 9.38 14.69 -14.70
C GLU A 82 9.72 14.38 -16.17
N ASP A 83 8.86 13.65 -16.90
CA ASP A 83 8.91 13.51 -18.38
C ASP A 83 8.02 14.55 -19.11
N GLU A 84 7.60 15.62 -18.43
CA GLU A 84 7.11 16.83 -19.11
C GLU A 84 7.84 18.03 -18.53
N GLY A 85 9.10 18.19 -18.96
CA GLY A 85 9.89 19.37 -18.65
C GLY A 85 9.11 20.64 -19.03
N PRO A 86 8.89 21.60 -18.11
CA PRO A 86 8.34 22.88 -18.50
C PRO A 86 9.40 23.57 -19.35
N SER A 87 9.17 23.54 -20.67
CA SER A 87 9.79 24.45 -21.62
C SER A 87 9.51 25.87 -21.14
N HIS A 88 10.43 26.43 -20.36
CA HIS A 88 10.45 27.85 -20.06
C HIS A 88 10.68 28.59 -21.40
N PRO A 89 9.70 29.36 -21.92
CA PRO A 89 10.02 30.29 -22.99
C PRO A 89 10.88 31.39 -22.40
N ASN A 90 12.07 31.57 -22.98
CA ASN A 90 12.97 32.68 -22.69
C ASN A 90 12.33 33.99 -23.18
N PRO A 91 12.04 34.99 -22.33
CA PRO A 91 11.78 36.32 -22.81
C PRO A 91 13.12 37.04 -22.98
N GLU A 92 13.42 37.39 -24.23
CA GLU A 92 14.52 38.30 -24.62
C GLU A 92 14.34 39.71 -24.02
#